data_AF-A0A2W8GK65-F1
#
_entry.id   AF-A0A2W8GK65-F1
#
_cell.length_a   1.000
_cell.length_b   1.000
_cell.length_c   1.000
_cell.angle_alpha   90.00
_cell.angle_beta   90.00
_cell.angle_gamma   90.00
#
_symmetry.space_group_name_H-M   'P 1'
#
loop_
_entity.id
_entity.type
_entity.pdbx_description
1 polymer ?
#
loop_
_entity_poly.entity_id
_entity_poly.type
_entity_poly.pdbx_seq_one_letter_code
_entity_poly.pdbx_strand_id
1 'polypeptide(L)'
;MSRAVAKSNSPVTFHKLTTTNLTGQGGTINMRVRLDGSNASDQLVINGGQATGKTWLAFTNVGNSNLGVATTGQGIRVVDAQNGATTEEGAFALSRPLQAGAFNYTLNRDSDEDWYLRSENAYRAEVPLYTSMLTQAMDYDRILAGSRSHQTGVNGENNSVRLSIQGGHLGHDNNGGIARGATPESSGSYGFVRLEGDLLRTEVAGMSLTTGVYGAAGHSSVDVKDDDGSRAGTVRDDAGSLGGYLNLVHTSSGLWADIVAQGTRHSMKASSDNNDFRARGWGWLGSLETGLPFSITDNLMLEPQLQYTWQGLSLDDGQDNAGYVKFGHGSAQHVRAGFRLGSHND
;
A
#
# COMPACT_ATOMS: atom_id res chain seq x y z
N MET A 1 -15.21 10.94 11.95
CA MET A 1 -16.00 12.01 11.30
C MET A 1 -15.47 12.20 9.89
N SER A 2 -16.25 11.81 8.87
CA SER A 2 -15.88 12.02 7.46
C SER A 2 -15.97 13.51 7.16
N ARG A 3 -14.84 14.16 6.85
CA ARG A 3 -14.86 15.50 6.26
C ARG A 3 -15.35 15.36 4.82
N ALA A 4 -16.65 15.48 4.63
CA ALA A 4 -17.20 15.76 3.31
C ALA A 4 -16.60 17.08 2.83
N VAL A 5 -15.75 17.04 1.81
CA VAL A 5 -15.30 18.23 1.09
C VAL A 5 -16.55 18.91 0.56
N ALA A 6 -16.82 20.13 1.01
CA ALA A 6 -17.93 20.92 0.52
C ALA A 6 -17.78 21.09 -1.01
N LYS A 7 -18.74 20.53 -1.76
CA LYS A 7 -18.80 20.62 -3.21
C LYS A 7 -19.03 22.08 -3.60
N SER A 8 -18.08 22.68 -4.29
CA SER A 8 -18.34 23.92 -5.02
C SER A 8 -19.13 23.57 -6.28
N ASN A 9 -20.40 23.94 -6.32
CA ASN A 9 -21.27 23.78 -7.49
C ASN A 9 -21.14 24.95 -8.49
N SER A 10 -20.09 25.77 -8.37
CA SER A 10 -19.88 26.85 -9.34
C SER A 10 -19.59 26.26 -10.72
N PRO A 11 -20.34 26.62 -11.77
CA PRO A 11 -20.07 26.16 -13.12
C PRO A 11 -18.67 26.59 -13.55
N VAL A 12 -17.82 25.62 -13.86
CA VAL A 12 -16.50 25.87 -14.45
C VAL A 12 -16.70 26.21 -15.92
N THR A 13 -16.32 27.42 -16.31
CA THR A 13 -16.28 27.83 -17.73
C THR A 13 -14.86 27.69 -18.27
N PHE A 14 -14.75 27.10 -19.45
CA PHE A 14 -13.51 26.96 -20.19
C PHE A 14 -13.43 27.99 -21.32
N HIS A 15 -12.22 28.45 -21.62
CA HIS A 15 -11.97 29.57 -22.51
C HIS A 15 -11.04 29.18 -23.66
N LYS A 16 -11.13 29.92 -24.76
CA LYS A 16 -10.20 29.81 -25.88
C LYS A 16 -9.39 31.09 -26.00
N LEU A 17 -8.06 30.95 -26.10
CA LEU A 17 -7.16 32.03 -26.49
C LEU A 17 -6.72 31.79 -27.93
N THR A 18 -7.01 32.70 -28.85
CA THR A 18 -6.67 32.54 -30.27
C THR A 18 -5.56 33.49 -30.67
N THR A 19 -4.55 32.97 -31.36
CA THR A 19 -3.48 33.74 -31.98
C THR A 19 -3.16 33.19 -33.37
N THR A 20 -2.55 34.02 -34.22
CA THR A 20 -2.02 33.55 -35.52
C THR A 20 -0.66 32.90 -35.34
N ASN A 21 0.25 33.57 -34.62
CA ASN A 21 1.59 33.04 -34.35
C ASN A 21 1.86 33.04 -32.85
N LEU A 22 2.64 32.07 -32.38
CA LEU A 22 3.18 32.03 -31.03
C LEU A 22 4.67 31.66 -31.10
N THR A 23 5.53 32.51 -30.56
CA THR A 23 6.95 32.17 -30.38
C THR A 23 7.24 32.07 -28.89
N GLY A 24 7.38 30.84 -28.41
CA GLY A 24 7.65 30.55 -27.01
C GLY A 24 9.10 30.84 -26.63
N GLN A 25 9.30 31.66 -25.58
CA GLN A 25 10.62 31.95 -24.99
C GLN A 25 10.68 31.48 -23.53
N GLY A 26 10.10 30.31 -23.23
CA GLY A 26 10.04 29.76 -21.87
C GLY A 26 8.96 30.37 -20.97
N GLY A 27 8.02 31.13 -21.54
CA GLY A 27 6.84 31.64 -20.81
C GLY A 27 5.87 30.52 -20.42
N THR A 28 5.01 30.78 -19.44
CA THR A 28 3.98 29.83 -18.98
C THR A 28 2.57 30.34 -19.28
N ILE A 29 1.73 29.49 -19.85
CA ILE A 29 0.28 29.70 -19.99
C ILE A 29 -0.43 28.84 -18.96
N ASN A 30 -1.23 29.46 -18.10
CA ASN A 30 -2.06 28.74 -17.13
C ASN A 30 -3.40 28.38 -17.77
N MET A 31 -3.80 27.12 -17.65
CA MET A 31 -4.98 26.56 -18.30
C MET A 31 -5.75 25.68 -17.31
N ARG A 32 -7.07 25.65 -17.45
CA ARG A 32 -7.94 24.76 -16.69
C ARG A 32 -8.25 23.51 -17.51
N VAL A 33 -8.38 22.38 -16.84
CA VAL A 33 -8.79 21.11 -17.45
C VAL A 33 -9.68 20.32 -16.50
N ARG A 34 -10.58 19.51 -17.05
CA ARG A 34 -11.29 18.46 -16.31
C ARG A 34 -10.74 17.10 -16.67
N LEU A 35 -10.23 16.39 -15.66
CA LEU A 35 -9.65 15.06 -15.80
C LEU A 35 -10.67 13.96 -15.40
N ASP A 36 -11.94 14.17 -15.72
CA ASP A 36 -13.09 13.35 -15.32
C ASP A 36 -13.74 12.57 -16.47
N GLY A 37 -13.11 12.59 -17.65
CA GLY A 37 -13.62 11.98 -18.87
C GLY A 37 -14.53 12.88 -19.72
N SER A 38 -14.83 14.11 -19.27
CA SER A 38 -15.62 15.07 -20.08
C SER A 38 -14.85 15.69 -21.26
N ASN A 39 -13.53 15.49 -21.30
CA ASN A 39 -12.62 16.09 -22.29
C ASN A 39 -12.71 17.63 -22.39
N ALA A 40 -13.09 18.29 -21.29
CA ALA A 40 -13.24 19.74 -21.26
C ALA A 40 -11.96 20.43 -20.75
N SER A 41 -11.49 21.44 -21.48
CA SER A 41 -10.32 22.23 -21.11
C SER A 41 -10.38 23.64 -21.69
N ASP A 42 -9.57 24.54 -21.14
CA ASP A 42 -9.16 25.74 -21.86
C ASP A 42 -8.36 25.30 -23.11
N GLN A 43 -8.37 26.13 -24.16
CA GLN A 43 -7.67 25.83 -25.41
C GLN A 43 -6.87 27.03 -25.90
N LEU A 44 -5.65 26.76 -26.36
CA LEU A 44 -4.87 27.68 -27.17
C LEU A 44 -5.11 27.36 -28.64
N VAL A 45 -5.65 28.30 -29.40
CA VAL A 45 -5.93 28.14 -30.83
C VAL A 45 -4.83 28.86 -31.63
N ILE A 46 -4.14 28.13 -32.50
CA ILE A 46 -3.20 28.69 -33.48
C ILE A 46 -3.93 28.71 -34.82
N ASN A 47 -4.15 29.89 -35.40
CA ASN A 47 -5.02 30.04 -36.56
C ASN A 47 -4.27 30.59 -37.78
N GLY A 48 -3.93 29.71 -38.72
CA GLY A 48 -3.28 30.02 -40.00
C GLY A 48 -1.78 30.37 -39.94
N GLY A 49 -1.16 30.33 -38.76
CA GLY A 49 0.26 30.62 -38.58
C GLY A 49 1.02 29.52 -37.85
N GLN A 50 2.06 29.88 -37.09
CA GLN A 50 3.02 28.94 -36.52
C GLN A 50 3.08 29.04 -35.00
N ALA A 51 3.25 27.89 -34.33
CA ALA A 51 3.74 27.84 -32.95
C ALA A 51 5.17 27.27 -32.93
N THR A 52 6.12 28.10 -32.49
CA THR A 52 7.56 27.77 -32.48
C THR A 52 8.20 28.06 -31.12
N GLY A 53 9.43 27.59 -30.91
CA GLY A 53 10.18 27.81 -29.67
C GLY A 53 9.68 26.91 -28.54
N LYS A 54 9.56 27.43 -27.30
CA LYS A 54 9.06 26.65 -26.16
C LYS A 54 8.14 27.46 -25.25
N THR A 55 6.93 26.95 -25.04
CA THR A 55 5.93 27.49 -24.10
C THR A 55 5.54 26.42 -23.09
N TRP A 56 5.56 26.76 -21.81
CA TRP A 56 5.11 25.86 -20.75
C TRP A 56 3.59 25.96 -20.58
N LEU A 57 2.90 24.82 -20.58
CA LEU A 57 1.47 24.74 -20.27
C LEU A 57 1.31 24.25 -18.83
N ALA A 58 0.71 25.10 -18.00
CA ALA A 58 0.45 24.82 -16.60
C ALA A 58 -1.04 24.52 -16.40
N PHE A 59 -1.38 23.27 -16.10
CA PHE A 59 -2.76 22.86 -15.93
C PHE A 59 -3.22 22.91 -14.47
N THR A 60 -4.43 23.39 -14.25
CA THR A 60 -5.18 23.24 -13.00
C THR A 60 -6.36 22.31 -13.28
N ASN A 61 -6.37 21.13 -12.65
CA ASN A 61 -7.54 20.26 -12.67
C ASN A 61 -8.67 20.93 -11.89
N VAL A 62 -9.81 21.15 -12.52
CA VAL A 62 -10.95 21.87 -11.96
C VAL A 62 -12.20 20.99 -11.99
N GLY A 63 -13.07 21.16 -11.00
CA GLY A 63 -14.29 20.36 -10.84
C GLY A 63 -14.28 19.58 -9.53
N ASN A 64 -15.36 18.83 -9.30
CA ASN A 64 -15.58 18.10 -8.03
C ASN A 64 -15.02 16.67 -8.05
N SER A 65 -14.37 16.27 -9.13
CA SER A 65 -13.83 14.94 -9.36
C SER A 65 -12.31 15.04 -9.48
N ASN A 66 -11.63 15.07 -8.34
CA ASN A 66 -10.20 14.70 -8.27
C ASN A 66 -9.98 13.20 -8.59
N LEU A 67 -10.92 12.59 -9.32
CA LEU A 67 -11.05 11.15 -9.53
C LEU A 67 -10.11 10.65 -10.62
N GLY A 68 -9.67 11.51 -11.55
CA GLY A 68 -8.72 11.18 -12.61
C GLY A 68 -9.12 9.96 -13.43
N VAL A 69 -9.53 10.15 -14.68
CA VAL A 69 -10.00 9.05 -15.53
C VAL A 69 -9.07 8.84 -16.73
N ALA A 70 -8.85 7.57 -17.08
CA ALA A 70 -8.13 7.23 -18.30
C ALA A 70 -8.76 7.93 -19.52
N THR A 71 -7.94 8.59 -20.33
CA THR A 71 -8.39 9.25 -21.55
C THR A 71 -8.66 8.23 -22.64
N THR A 72 -9.66 8.49 -23.48
CA THR A 72 -10.00 7.66 -24.65
C THR A 72 -9.81 8.44 -25.95
N GLY A 73 -9.58 7.73 -27.06
CA GLY A 73 -9.40 8.37 -28.37
C GLY A 73 -8.15 9.25 -28.40
N GLN A 74 -8.27 10.47 -28.97
CA GLN A 74 -7.13 11.41 -29.05
C GLN A 74 -6.78 12.06 -27.70
N GLY A 75 -7.63 11.95 -26.67
CA GLY A 75 -7.44 12.60 -25.37
C GLY A 75 -8.10 13.98 -25.28
N ILE A 76 -7.59 14.82 -24.38
CA ILE A 76 -8.17 16.14 -24.09
C ILE A 76 -7.41 17.21 -24.88
N ARG A 77 -8.04 17.77 -25.91
CA ARG A 77 -7.37 18.77 -26.76
C ARG A 77 -7.13 20.09 -26.02
N VAL A 78 -5.88 20.51 -25.94
CA VAL A 78 -5.45 21.75 -25.27
C VAL A 78 -4.81 22.76 -26.21
N VAL A 79 -4.27 22.32 -27.35
CA VAL A 79 -3.87 23.19 -28.46
C VAL A 79 -4.62 22.76 -29.72
N ASP A 80 -5.20 23.72 -30.43
CA ASP A 80 -6.07 23.56 -31.59
C ASP A 80 -5.46 24.35 -32.77
N ALA A 81 -4.79 23.66 -33.68
CA ALA A 81 -4.17 24.18 -34.89
C ALA A 81 -5.21 24.21 -36.02
N GLN A 82 -5.54 25.42 -36.46
CA GLN A 82 -6.62 25.66 -37.43
C GLN A 82 -6.10 26.34 -38.69
N ASN A 83 -6.84 26.15 -39.79
CA ASN A 83 -6.63 26.86 -41.05
C ASN A 83 -5.20 26.77 -41.60
N GLY A 84 -4.59 25.58 -41.51
CA GLY A 84 -3.22 25.33 -41.99
C GLY A 84 -2.12 25.78 -41.02
N ALA A 85 -2.48 26.05 -39.76
CA ALA A 85 -1.49 26.29 -38.72
C ALA A 85 -0.58 25.07 -38.51
N THR A 86 0.64 25.33 -38.06
CA THR A 86 1.65 24.30 -37.78
C THR A 86 2.29 24.58 -36.42
N THR A 87 2.65 23.52 -35.70
CA THR A 87 3.25 23.57 -34.37
C THR A 87 4.54 22.75 -34.37
N GLU A 88 5.64 23.31 -33.88
CA GLU A 88 6.89 22.54 -33.73
C GLU A 88 6.76 21.49 -32.62
N GLU A 89 7.43 20.34 -32.75
CA GLU A 89 7.40 19.26 -31.75
C GLU A 89 7.84 19.71 -30.34
N GLY A 90 8.65 20.78 -30.24
CA GLY A 90 9.09 21.36 -28.97
C GLY A 90 8.28 22.58 -28.50
N ALA A 91 7.27 23.01 -29.27
CA ALA A 91 6.54 24.26 -29.04
C ALA A 91 5.86 24.33 -27.67
N PHE A 92 5.42 23.17 -27.16
CA PHE A 92 4.70 23.06 -25.89
C PHE A 92 5.26 21.94 -25.01
N ALA A 93 5.27 22.19 -23.70
CA ALA A 93 5.61 21.18 -22.70
C ALA A 93 4.84 21.44 -21.40
N LEU A 94 4.58 20.40 -20.61
CA LEU A 94 3.99 20.57 -19.28
C LEU A 94 4.94 21.31 -18.36
N SER A 95 4.44 22.34 -17.65
CA SER A 95 5.24 23.09 -16.67
C SER A 95 5.62 22.27 -15.44
N ARG A 96 4.82 21.23 -15.15
CA ARG A 96 4.94 20.33 -14.00
C ARG A 96 4.20 19.02 -14.30
N PRO A 97 4.49 17.91 -13.61
CA PRO A 97 3.70 16.69 -13.71
C PRO A 97 2.21 16.98 -13.48
N LEU A 98 1.34 16.44 -14.35
CA LEU A 98 -0.11 16.54 -14.22
C LEU A 98 -0.63 15.19 -13.76
N GLN A 99 -1.07 15.12 -12.50
CA GLN A 99 -1.62 13.90 -11.91
C GLN A 99 -3.06 14.15 -11.46
N ALA A 100 -3.91 13.13 -11.61
CA ALA A 100 -5.22 13.10 -10.98
C ALA A 100 -5.63 11.67 -10.69
N GLY A 101 -6.18 11.43 -9.51
CA GLY A 101 -6.73 10.12 -9.14
C GLY A 101 -5.69 9.00 -9.22
N ALA A 102 -5.85 8.08 -10.18
CA ALA A 102 -4.95 6.96 -10.39
C ALA A 102 -3.95 7.15 -11.56
N PHE A 103 -3.98 8.29 -12.26
CA PHE A 103 -3.29 8.46 -13.55
C PHE A 103 -2.37 9.67 -13.59
N ASN A 104 -1.25 9.49 -14.30
CA ASN A 104 -0.43 10.58 -14.83
C ASN A 104 -0.96 10.98 -16.21
N TYR A 105 -0.85 12.27 -16.53
CA TYR A 105 -1.21 12.81 -17.84
C TYR A 105 0.01 13.41 -18.50
N THR A 106 0.24 13.01 -19.75
CA THR A 106 1.30 13.54 -20.61
C THR A 106 0.70 14.45 -21.66
N LEU A 107 1.53 15.35 -22.20
CA LEU A 107 1.15 16.25 -23.28
C LEU A 107 1.76 15.72 -24.58
N ASN A 108 0.92 15.42 -25.56
CA ASN A 108 1.31 14.79 -26.81
C ASN A 108 0.86 15.63 -28.01
N ARG A 109 1.75 15.77 -28.99
CA ARG A 109 1.45 16.34 -30.29
C ARG A 109 1.04 15.23 -31.24
N ASP A 110 0.02 15.47 -32.04
CA ASP A 110 -0.42 14.56 -33.10
C ASP A 110 0.01 15.03 -34.49
N SER A 111 -0.27 14.21 -35.50
CA SER A 111 0.00 14.53 -36.91
C SER A 111 -0.89 15.63 -37.48
N ASP A 112 -1.97 15.98 -36.79
CA ASP A 112 -2.89 17.07 -37.14
C ASP A 112 -2.43 18.43 -36.60
N GLU A 113 -1.21 18.52 -36.03
CA GLU A 113 -0.61 19.72 -35.41
C GLU A 113 -1.26 20.13 -34.08
N ASP A 114 -2.32 19.44 -33.65
CA ASP A 114 -2.99 19.63 -32.37
C ASP A 114 -2.19 18.98 -31.23
N TRP A 115 -2.46 19.46 -30.01
CA TRP A 115 -1.88 18.89 -28.79
C TRP A 115 -2.95 18.46 -27.81
N TYR A 116 -2.75 17.27 -27.25
CA TYR A 116 -3.69 16.59 -26.39
C TYR A 116 -3.03 16.19 -25.08
N LEU A 117 -3.79 16.29 -23.98
CA LEU A 117 -3.46 15.58 -22.75
C LEU A 117 -3.97 14.14 -22.83
N ARG A 118 -3.09 13.18 -22.55
CA ARG A 118 -3.42 11.75 -22.50
C ARG A 118 -2.98 11.16 -21.19
N SER A 119 -3.84 10.36 -20.58
CA SER A 119 -3.44 9.53 -19.46
C SER A 119 -2.44 8.49 -19.94
N GLU A 120 -1.44 8.18 -19.13
CA GLU A 120 -0.61 6.99 -19.35
C GLU A 120 -1.48 5.72 -19.27
N ASN A 121 -1.07 4.67 -20.01
CA ASN A 121 -1.78 3.39 -20.00
C ASN A 121 -1.60 2.60 -18.69
N ALA A 122 -0.67 3.03 -17.84
CA ALA A 122 -0.41 2.47 -16.53
C ALA A 122 -0.99 3.37 -15.42
N TYR A 123 -1.23 2.77 -14.27
CA TYR A 123 -1.48 3.56 -13.07
C TYR A 123 -0.21 4.28 -12.65
N ARG A 124 -0.36 5.40 -11.95
CA ARG A 124 0.78 6.06 -11.31
C ARG A 124 1.38 5.15 -10.23
N ALA A 125 2.69 5.26 -10.03
CA ALA A 125 3.45 4.56 -8.99
C ALA A 125 2.83 4.63 -7.58
N GLU A 126 2.12 5.70 -7.24
CA GLU A 126 1.45 5.83 -5.94
C GLU A 126 0.34 4.79 -5.71
N VAL A 127 -0.28 4.25 -6.77
CA VAL A 127 -1.36 3.25 -6.65
C VAL A 127 -0.83 1.91 -6.10
N PRO A 128 0.17 1.25 -6.70
CA PRO A 128 0.80 0.08 -6.09
C PRO A 128 1.49 0.42 -4.76
N LEU A 129 2.08 1.60 -4.64
CA LEU A 129 2.74 2.01 -3.41
C LEU A 129 1.76 2.06 -2.22
N TYR A 130 0.61 2.70 -2.37
CA TYR A 130 -0.36 2.85 -1.27
C TYR A 130 -1.09 1.55 -0.97
N THR A 131 -1.44 0.76 -1.98
CA THR A 131 -2.09 -0.54 -1.73
C THR A 131 -1.18 -1.50 -0.96
N SER A 132 0.13 -1.47 -1.22
CA SER A 132 1.10 -2.28 -0.48
C SER A 132 1.15 -1.98 1.02
N MET A 133 0.75 -0.77 1.45
CA MET A 133 0.72 -0.39 2.86
C MET A 133 -0.18 -1.33 3.68
N LEU A 134 -1.31 -1.77 3.11
CA LEU A 134 -2.22 -2.69 3.78
C LEU A 134 -1.55 -4.05 4.03
N THR A 135 -0.91 -4.60 3.01
CA THR A 135 -0.23 -5.89 3.09
C THR A 135 0.94 -5.83 4.07
N GLN A 136 1.75 -4.77 4.03
CA GLN A 136 2.92 -4.63 4.90
C GLN A 136 2.59 -4.54 6.39
N ALA A 137 1.54 -3.79 6.77
CA ALA A 137 1.05 -3.78 8.16
C ALA A 137 0.61 -5.18 8.60
N MET A 138 -0.16 -5.84 7.74
CA MET A 138 -0.68 -7.18 7.97
C MET A 138 0.42 -8.25 8.08
N ASP A 139 1.51 -8.12 7.32
CA ASP A 139 2.66 -9.01 7.44
C ASP A 139 3.42 -8.78 8.74
N TYR A 140 3.63 -7.52 9.13
CA TYR A 140 4.24 -7.19 10.42
C TYR A 140 3.45 -7.84 11.57
N ASP A 141 2.13 -7.70 11.57
CA ASP A 141 1.26 -8.27 12.60
C ASP A 141 1.38 -9.80 12.67
N ARG A 142 1.35 -10.47 11.52
CA ARG A 142 1.47 -11.93 11.43
C ARG A 142 2.85 -12.42 11.88
N ILE A 143 3.92 -11.74 11.47
CA ILE A 143 5.28 -12.09 11.86
C ILE A 143 5.45 -11.92 13.38
N LEU A 144 4.96 -10.82 13.94
CA LEU A 144 5.02 -10.59 15.38
C LEU A 144 4.28 -11.67 16.17
N ALA A 145 3.06 -12.03 15.74
CA ALA A 145 2.29 -13.10 16.37
C ALA A 145 2.97 -14.48 16.24
N GLY A 146 3.54 -14.79 15.06
CA GLY A 146 4.23 -16.05 14.78
C GLY A 146 5.64 -16.15 15.36
N SER A 147 6.22 -15.06 15.86
CA SER A 147 7.55 -15.05 16.50
C SER A 147 7.62 -15.88 17.79
N ARG A 148 6.47 -16.34 18.28
CA ARG A 148 6.36 -17.32 19.35
C ARG A 148 6.65 -18.72 18.78
N SER A 149 7.92 -19.06 18.60
CA SER A 149 8.28 -20.47 18.40
C SER A 149 7.88 -21.28 19.63
N HIS A 150 7.57 -22.56 19.44
CA HIS A 150 7.26 -23.53 20.50
C HIS A 150 8.34 -23.48 21.60
N GLN A 151 8.11 -22.69 22.64
CA GLN A 151 9.07 -22.49 23.73
C GLN A 151 8.86 -23.61 24.75
N THR A 152 9.46 -24.77 24.46
CA THR A 152 9.78 -25.77 25.46
C THR A 152 10.92 -25.25 26.34
N GLY A 153 10.70 -25.24 27.66
CA GLY A 153 11.80 -25.31 28.63
C GLY A 153 12.49 -24.00 29.00
N VAL A 154 11.81 -23.13 29.75
CA VAL A 154 12.48 -22.54 30.93
C VAL A 154 11.89 -23.26 32.13
N ASN A 155 12.62 -24.26 32.62
CA ASN A 155 12.35 -24.91 33.90
C ASN A 155 12.49 -23.85 35.00
N GLY A 156 11.38 -23.25 35.38
CA GLY A 156 11.28 -22.36 36.52
C GLY A 156 9.85 -22.40 37.04
N GLU A 157 9.68 -22.72 38.31
CA GLU A 157 8.39 -22.75 39.02
C GLU A 157 7.70 -21.37 39.13
N ASN A 158 8.20 -20.34 38.41
CA ASN A 158 7.80 -18.94 38.54
C ASN A 158 7.39 -18.31 37.20
N ASN A 159 6.53 -17.28 37.30
CA ASN A 159 6.22 -16.36 36.21
C ASN A 159 7.52 -15.84 35.57
N SER A 160 7.65 -15.99 34.25
CA SER A 160 8.84 -15.57 33.53
C SER A 160 8.59 -14.28 32.76
N VAL A 161 9.64 -13.46 32.65
CA VAL A 161 9.66 -12.27 31.79
C VAL A 161 10.75 -12.49 30.75
N ARG A 162 10.42 -12.25 29.47
CA ARG A 162 11.34 -12.48 28.35
C ARG A 162 11.38 -11.27 27.44
N LEU A 163 12.59 -10.92 27.02
CA LEU A 163 12.86 -9.91 26.01
C LEU A 163 13.37 -10.62 24.76
N SER A 164 12.76 -10.36 23.62
CA SER A 164 13.22 -10.87 22.33
C SER A 164 13.42 -9.73 21.32
N ILE A 165 14.41 -9.90 20.46
CA ILE A 165 14.69 -9.02 19.34
C ILE A 165 14.68 -9.88 18.09
N GLN A 166 13.90 -9.49 17.09
CA GLN A 166 13.81 -10.19 15.82
C GLN A 166 13.95 -9.20 14.67
N GLY A 167 14.57 -9.64 13.59
CA GLY A 167 14.57 -8.94 12.32
C GLY A 167 14.72 -9.94 11.17
N GLY A 168 14.33 -9.51 9.98
CA GLY A 168 14.34 -10.36 8.81
C GLY A 168 13.98 -9.61 7.54
N HIS A 169 13.77 -10.39 6.48
CA HIS A 169 13.34 -9.89 5.18
C HIS A 169 11.87 -10.20 4.95
N LEU A 170 11.21 -9.34 4.18
CA LEU A 170 9.84 -9.54 3.74
C LEU A 170 9.71 -9.07 2.28
N GLY A 171 8.80 -9.69 1.56
CA GLY A 171 8.61 -9.39 0.15
C GLY A 171 7.48 -10.19 -0.46
N HIS A 172 7.01 -9.70 -1.60
CA HIS A 172 5.99 -10.32 -2.43
C HIS A 172 6.47 -10.30 -3.87
N ASP A 173 6.29 -11.42 -4.56
CA ASP A 173 6.49 -11.50 -6.00
C ASP A 173 5.24 -11.01 -6.74
N ASN A 174 5.42 -10.44 -7.94
CA ASN A 174 4.30 -10.01 -8.77
C ASN A 174 3.46 -11.22 -9.24
N ASN A 175 2.16 -11.22 -8.95
CA ASN A 175 1.26 -12.30 -9.32
C ASN A 175 0.11 -11.85 -10.26
N GLY A 176 0.38 -10.89 -11.16
CA GLY A 176 -0.55 -10.52 -12.24
C GLY A 176 -1.04 -9.08 -12.26
N GLY A 177 -0.38 -8.19 -11.50
CA GLY A 177 -0.61 -6.75 -11.52
C GLY A 177 -1.79 -6.24 -10.69
N ILE A 178 -1.69 -4.97 -10.28
CA ILE A 178 -2.64 -4.36 -9.34
C ILE A 178 -4.06 -4.23 -9.91
N ALA A 179 -4.20 -4.11 -11.23
CA ALA A 179 -5.51 -4.05 -11.89
C ALA A 179 -6.33 -5.34 -11.69
N ARG A 180 -5.67 -6.46 -11.37
CA ARG A 180 -6.31 -7.76 -11.06
C ARG A 180 -6.48 -7.99 -9.55
N GLY A 181 -6.14 -7.00 -8.73
CA GLY A 181 -6.15 -7.10 -7.27
C GLY A 181 -4.98 -7.89 -6.70
N ALA A 182 -3.90 -8.10 -7.47
CA ALA A 182 -2.69 -8.74 -6.96
C ALA A 182 -1.94 -7.79 -6.01
N THR A 183 -1.23 -8.37 -5.04
CA THR A 183 -0.27 -7.63 -4.22
C THR A 183 0.88 -7.14 -5.09
N PRO A 184 1.25 -5.84 -5.02
CA PRO A 184 2.41 -5.32 -5.74
C PRO A 184 3.70 -6.03 -5.36
N GLU A 185 4.61 -6.16 -6.33
CA GLU A 185 5.94 -6.67 -6.05
C GLU A 185 6.64 -5.75 -5.05
N SER A 186 7.21 -6.36 -4.03
CA SER A 186 7.84 -5.63 -2.94
C SER A 186 8.95 -6.43 -2.29
N SER A 187 9.96 -5.73 -1.79
CA SER A 187 11.08 -6.36 -1.06
C SER A 187 11.61 -5.39 -0.02
N GLY A 188 11.93 -5.90 1.15
CA GLY A 188 12.36 -5.06 2.26
C GLY A 188 12.80 -5.84 3.48
N SER A 189 12.82 -5.15 4.60
CA SER A 189 13.18 -5.70 5.89
C SER A 189 12.30 -5.18 7.00
N TYR A 190 12.31 -5.91 8.11
CA TYR A 190 11.64 -5.53 9.34
C TYR A 190 12.55 -5.82 10.54
N GLY A 191 12.26 -5.15 11.65
CA GLY A 191 12.82 -5.45 12.95
C GLY A 191 11.88 -5.03 14.07
N PHE A 192 11.86 -5.78 15.16
CA PHE A 192 11.11 -5.40 16.35
C PHE A 192 11.75 -5.93 17.64
N VAL A 193 11.39 -5.27 18.73
CA VAL A 193 11.66 -5.69 20.10
C VAL A 193 10.32 -6.05 20.74
N ARG A 194 10.28 -7.19 21.43
CA ARG A 194 9.10 -7.70 22.12
C ARG A 194 9.46 -8.03 23.57
N LEU A 195 8.64 -7.58 24.50
CA LEU A 195 8.72 -7.89 25.92
C LEU A 195 7.45 -8.66 26.31
N GLU A 196 7.62 -9.85 26.84
CA GLU A 196 6.52 -10.73 27.26
C GLU A 196 6.67 -11.16 28.73
N GLY A 197 5.52 -11.41 29.36
CA GLY A 197 5.46 -11.88 30.74
C GLY A 197 4.33 -12.87 30.95
N ASP A 198 4.64 -14.00 31.60
CA ASP A 198 3.63 -14.96 32.03
C ASP A 198 2.89 -14.41 33.26
N LEU A 199 1.57 -14.44 33.22
CA LEU A 199 0.71 -13.95 34.29
C LEU A 199 0.25 -15.07 35.22
N LEU A 200 -0.12 -16.22 34.64
CA LEU A 200 -0.62 -17.37 35.37
C LEU A 200 -0.20 -18.66 34.67
N ARG A 201 0.20 -19.64 35.50
CA ARG A 201 0.37 -21.03 35.10
C ARG A 201 -0.42 -21.93 36.05
N THR A 202 -1.23 -22.83 35.52
CA THR A 202 -2.05 -23.74 36.34
C THR A 202 -2.27 -25.05 35.60
N GLU A 203 -2.63 -26.10 36.35
CA GLU A 203 -3.03 -27.38 35.78
C GLU A 203 -4.50 -27.64 36.10
N VAL A 204 -5.31 -27.86 35.07
CA VAL A 204 -6.75 -28.10 35.21
C VAL A 204 -7.14 -29.26 34.31
N ALA A 205 -7.77 -30.29 34.89
CA ALA A 205 -8.30 -31.44 34.16
C ALA A 205 -7.28 -32.12 33.21
N GLY A 206 -6.01 -32.22 33.63
CA GLY A 206 -4.95 -32.83 32.83
C GLY A 206 -4.37 -31.94 31.72
N MET A 207 -4.70 -30.65 31.71
CA MET A 207 -4.08 -29.64 30.85
C MET A 207 -3.21 -28.69 31.67
N SER A 208 -1.96 -28.50 31.23
CA SER A 208 -1.11 -27.39 31.67
C SER A 208 -1.49 -26.14 30.87
N LEU A 209 -1.90 -25.10 31.60
CA LEU A 209 -2.33 -23.82 31.05
C LEU A 209 -1.33 -22.73 31.43
N THR A 210 -0.86 -21.99 30.43
CA THR A 210 -0.06 -20.77 30.64
C THR A 210 -0.72 -19.60 29.92
N THR A 211 -0.96 -18.50 30.63
CA THR A 211 -1.43 -17.25 30.02
C THR A 211 -0.47 -16.11 30.33
N GLY A 212 -0.35 -15.19 29.38
CA GLY A 212 0.51 -14.03 29.55
C GLY A 212 0.19 -12.91 28.57
N VAL A 213 0.97 -11.85 28.67
CA VAL A 213 0.83 -10.63 27.86
C VAL A 213 2.17 -10.23 27.27
N TYR A 214 2.14 -9.44 26.20
CA TYR A 214 3.33 -8.86 25.63
C TYR A 214 3.06 -7.49 25.02
N GLY A 215 4.11 -6.66 25.02
CA GLY A 215 4.18 -5.43 24.25
C GLY A 215 5.33 -5.51 23.24
N ALA A 216 5.17 -4.88 22.09
CA ALA A 216 6.21 -4.81 21.08
C ALA A 216 6.27 -3.45 20.40
N ALA A 217 7.47 -3.08 19.95
CA ALA A 217 7.70 -1.94 19.08
C ALA A 217 8.57 -2.40 17.91
N GLY A 218 8.21 -1.99 16.70
CA GLY A 218 8.91 -2.40 15.49
C GLY A 218 8.90 -1.37 14.39
N HIS A 219 9.74 -1.64 13.41
CA HIS A 219 9.93 -0.85 12.21
C HIS A 219 10.03 -1.77 10.99
N SER A 220 9.46 -1.35 9.87
CA SER A 220 9.66 -1.98 8.56
C SER A 220 9.92 -0.95 7.48
N SER A 221 10.68 -1.34 6.46
CA SER A 221 10.97 -0.52 5.28
C SER A 221 11.00 -1.42 4.05
N VAL A 222 10.18 -1.07 3.06
CA VAL A 222 9.91 -1.91 1.90
C VAL A 222 9.93 -1.07 0.63
N ASP A 223 10.73 -1.50 -0.34
CA ASP A 223 10.68 -0.95 -1.68
C ASP A 223 9.63 -1.69 -2.50
N VAL A 224 8.82 -0.92 -3.22
CA VAL A 224 7.67 -1.38 -4.00
C VAL A 224 7.93 -1.08 -5.47
N LYS A 225 7.55 -2.01 -6.34
CA LYS A 225 7.62 -1.85 -7.79
C LYS A 225 6.24 -1.68 -8.40
N ASP A 226 6.22 -1.05 -9.57
CA ASP A 226 5.04 -0.95 -10.42
C ASP A 226 4.86 -2.25 -11.25
N ASP A 227 3.73 -2.37 -11.93
CA ASP A 227 3.38 -3.54 -12.76
C ASP A 227 4.36 -3.74 -13.93
N ASP A 228 5.04 -2.68 -14.38
CA ASP A 228 6.08 -2.73 -15.42
C ASP A 228 7.49 -3.07 -14.86
N GLY A 229 7.61 -3.30 -13.55
CA GLY A 229 8.86 -3.60 -12.86
C GLY A 229 9.71 -2.38 -12.51
N SER A 230 9.28 -1.17 -12.87
CA SER A 230 9.93 0.07 -12.44
C SER A 230 9.72 0.32 -10.94
N ARG A 231 10.53 1.20 -10.35
CA ARG A 231 10.44 1.52 -8.92
C ARG A 231 9.25 2.44 -8.68
N ALA A 232 8.29 1.98 -7.86
CA ALA A 232 7.16 2.80 -7.44
C ALA A 232 7.52 3.71 -6.25
N GLY A 233 8.30 3.20 -5.30
CA GLY A 233 8.74 3.96 -4.14
C GLY A 233 9.08 3.10 -2.93
N THR A 234 9.12 3.72 -1.76
CA THR A 234 9.41 3.06 -0.48
C THR A 234 8.28 3.31 0.51
N VAL A 235 7.83 2.27 1.20
CA VAL A 235 6.90 2.36 2.34
C VAL A 235 7.66 2.03 3.61
N ARG A 236 7.45 2.84 4.64
CA ARG A 236 7.94 2.60 6.00
C ARG A 236 6.78 2.53 6.97
N ASP A 237 6.88 1.65 7.96
CA ASP A 237 5.91 1.54 9.05
C ASP A 237 6.62 1.49 10.40
N ASP A 238 6.20 2.36 11.31
CA ASP A 238 6.53 2.29 12.73
C ASP A 238 5.31 1.76 13.48
N ALA A 239 5.47 0.61 14.12
CA ALA A 239 4.37 -0.13 14.72
C ALA A 239 4.57 -0.34 16.23
N GLY A 240 3.49 -0.15 16.99
CA GLY A 240 3.43 -0.45 18.42
C GLY A 240 2.28 -1.41 18.72
N SER A 241 2.58 -2.53 19.36
CA SER A 241 1.64 -3.64 19.54
C SER A 241 1.47 -4.03 20.99
N LEU A 242 0.26 -4.45 21.34
CA LEU A 242 -0.06 -5.08 22.61
C LEU A 242 -0.86 -6.36 22.34
N GLY A 243 -0.49 -7.45 22.99
CA GLY A 243 -1.17 -8.72 22.82
C GLY A 243 -1.19 -9.58 24.07
N GLY A 244 -2.04 -10.59 24.03
CA GLY A 244 -2.20 -11.62 25.05
C GLY A 244 -2.15 -13.01 24.42
N TYR A 245 -1.80 -13.99 25.22
CA TYR A 245 -1.71 -15.38 24.78
C TYR A 245 -2.22 -16.39 25.79
N LEU A 246 -2.57 -17.56 25.28
CA LEU A 246 -2.98 -18.73 26.04
C LEU A 246 -2.36 -19.98 25.40
N ASN A 247 -1.47 -20.63 26.13
CA ASN A 247 -0.89 -21.92 25.76
C ASN A 247 -1.53 -23.04 26.60
N LEU A 248 -1.99 -24.08 25.93
CA LEU A 248 -2.64 -25.25 26.50
C LEU A 248 -1.83 -26.48 26.08
N VAL A 249 -1.41 -27.32 27.02
CA VAL A 249 -0.73 -28.58 26.73
C VAL A 249 -1.38 -29.70 27.55
N HIS A 250 -1.90 -30.72 26.88
CA HIS A 250 -2.47 -31.88 27.53
C HIS A 250 -1.36 -32.81 28.01
N THR A 251 -1.28 -33.03 29.32
CA THR A 251 -0.12 -33.64 29.99
C THR A 251 0.15 -35.09 29.56
N SER A 252 -0.89 -35.83 29.13
CA SER A 252 -0.73 -37.24 28.76
C SER A 252 -0.54 -37.49 27.26
N SER A 253 -1.19 -36.71 26.39
CA SER A 253 -1.12 -36.91 24.94
C SER A 253 -0.14 -35.97 24.23
N GLY A 254 0.34 -34.92 24.91
CA GLY A 254 1.16 -33.88 24.27
C GLY A 254 0.39 -32.98 23.30
N LEU A 255 -0.93 -33.17 23.15
CA LEU A 255 -1.79 -32.27 22.36
C LEU A 255 -1.60 -30.85 22.89
N TRP A 256 -1.32 -29.90 22.02
CA TRP A 256 -1.14 -28.52 22.41
C TRP A 256 -1.99 -27.58 21.55
N ALA A 257 -2.32 -26.42 22.13
CA ALA A 257 -2.95 -25.31 21.44
C ALA A 257 -2.37 -23.97 21.94
N ASP A 258 -2.04 -23.08 21.02
CA ASP A 258 -1.62 -21.71 21.29
C ASP A 258 -2.65 -20.74 20.69
N ILE A 259 -3.11 -19.81 21.50
CA ILE A 259 -4.07 -18.78 21.12
C ILE A 259 -3.42 -17.43 21.35
N VAL A 260 -3.45 -16.57 20.33
CA VAL A 260 -2.89 -15.22 20.38
C VAL A 260 -3.96 -14.22 19.96
N ALA A 261 -4.06 -13.11 20.70
CA ALA A 261 -4.82 -11.94 20.32
C ALA A 261 -3.95 -10.69 20.45
N GLN A 262 -3.93 -9.85 19.42
CA GLN A 262 -3.08 -8.67 19.33
C GLN A 262 -3.85 -7.48 18.75
N GLY A 263 -3.53 -6.28 19.24
CA GLY A 263 -3.84 -5.01 18.58
C GLY A 263 -2.57 -4.23 18.29
N THR A 264 -2.51 -3.63 17.10
CA THR A 264 -1.32 -2.91 16.62
C THR A 264 -1.69 -1.51 16.16
N ARG A 265 -0.89 -0.52 16.52
CA ARG A 265 -0.96 0.84 16.00
C ARG A 265 0.13 1.02 14.95
N HIS A 266 -0.25 1.40 13.73
CA HIS A 266 0.66 1.61 12.60
C HIS A 266 0.82 3.09 12.26
N SER A 267 2.05 3.53 12.02
CA SER A 267 2.37 4.89 11.56
C SER A 267 3.22 4.79 10.31
N MET A 268 2.57 5.00 9.17
CA MET A 268 3.16 4.69 7.87
C MET A 268 3.52 5.94 7.08
N LYS A 269 4.63 5.86 6.35
CA LYS A 269 5.02 6.82 5.33
C LYS A 269 5.33 6.11 4.02
N ALA A 270 4.59 6.44 2.98
CA ALA A 270 4.89 6.08 1.60
C ALA A 270 5.56 7.26 0.89
N SER A 271 6.65 7.01 0.17
CA SER A 271 7.43 8.01 -0.58
C SER A 271 7.70 7.50 -1.99
N SER A 272 7.22 8.22 -3.01
CA SER A 272 7.57 8.05 -4.43
C SER A 272 8.44 9.21 -4.91
N ASP A 273 8.84 9.20 -6.18
CA ASP A 273 9.61 10.30 -6.76
C ASP A 273 8.80 11.59 -6.90
N ASN A 274 7.46 11.50 -6.94
CA ASN A 274 6.55 12.64 -7.15
C ASN A 274 5.68 12.98 -5.94
N ASN A 275 5.49 12.05 -4.99
CA ASN A 275 4.55 12.21 -3.88
C ASN A 275 5.06 11.62 -2.57
N ASP A 276 4.60 12.23 -1.48
CA ASP A 276 4.74 11.73 -0.11
C ASP A 276 3.35 11.56 0.48
N PHE A 277 3.12 10.42 1.13
CA PHE A 277 1.85 10.11 1.76
C PHE A 277 2.06 9.53 3.15
N ARG A 278 1.27 9.99 4.12
CA ARG A 278 1.31 9.49 5.49
C ARG A 278 -0.08 9.01 5.87
N ALA A 279 -0.16 7.78 6.36
CA ALA A 279 -1.35 7.26 6.98
C ALA A 279 -1.01 6.64 8.33
N ARG A 280 -2.05 6.55 9.14
CA ARG A 280 -2.01 5.95 10.46
C ARG A 280 -3.15 4.96 10.53
N GLY A 281 -2.98 3.87 11.26
CA GLY A 281 -4.07 2.92 11.40
C GLY A 281 -3.99 2.05 12.63
N TRP A 282 -5.01 1.22 12.75
CA TRP A 282 -5.12 0.18 13.77
C TRP A 282 -5.36 -1.17 13.11
N GLY A 283 -4.52 -2.13 13.49
CA GLY A 283 -4.63 -3.54 13.15
C GLY A 283 -5.09 -4.35 14.35
N TRP A 284 -5.73 -5.48 14.08
CA TRP A 284 -5.98 -6.53 15.05
C TRP A 284 -5.71 -7.89 14.44
N LEU A 285 -5.26 -8.83 15.25
CA LEU A 285 -4.96 -10.19 14.84
C LEU A 285 -5.40 -11.17 15.91
N GLY A 286 -6.10 -12.22 15.49
CA GLY A 286 -6.37 -13.42 16.26
C GLY A 286 -5.74 -14.63 15.58
N SER A 287 -5.03 -15.47 16.35
CA SER A 287 -4.45 -16.71 15.86
C SER A 287 -4.77 -17.87 16.78
N LEU A 288 -5.00 -19.03 16.18
CA LEU A 288 -5.10 -20.32 16.85
C LEU A 288 -4.14 -21.28 16.14
N GLU A 289 -3.23 -21.86 16.89
CA GLU A 289 -2.35 -22.93 16.41
C GLU A 289 -2.53 -24.16 17.30
N THR A 290 -2.48 -25.35 16.72
CA THR A 290 -2.56 -26.60 17.46
C THR A 290 -1.71 -27.68 16.80
N GLY A 291 -1.19 -28.59 17.60
CA GLY A 291 -0.42 -29.73 17.13
C GLY A 291 -0.53 -30.92 18.07
N LEU A 292 -0.28 -32.11 17.53
CA LEU A 292 -0.35 -33.36 18.27
C LEU A 292 0.88 -34.22 17.94
N PRO A 293 1.85 -34.35 18.86
CA PRO A 293 3.03 -35.16 18.63
C PRO A 293 2.71 -36.66 18.71
N PHE A 294 3.25 -37.42 17.76
CA PHE A 294 3.18 -38.89 17.71
C PHE A 294 4.60 -39.46 17.62
N SER A 295 4.92 -40.42 18.47
CA SER A 295 6.16 -41.19 18.36
C SER A 295 6.03 -42.22 17.24
N ILE A 296 6.90 -42.14 16.23
CA ILE A 296 7.02 -43.15 15.17
C ILE A 296 8.00 -44.25 15.62
N THR A 297 9.11 -43.83 16.23
CA THR A 297 10.12 -44.69 16.86
C THR A 297 10.60 -44.02 18.14
N ASP A 298 11.47 -44.69 18.91
CA ASP A 298 12.07 -44.15 20.13
C ASP A 298 12.80 -42.81 19.90
N ASN A 299 13.27 -42.54 18.67
CA ASN A 299 14.05 -41.35 18.34
C ASN A 299 13.39 -40.46 17.29
N LEU A 300 12.20 -40.81 16.80
CA LEU A 300 11.51 -40.06 15.74
C LEU A 300 10.09 -39.70 16.18
N MET A 301 9.82 -38.40 16.18
CA MET A 301 8.50 -37.81 16.43
C MET A 301 7.98 -37.15 15.16
N LEU A 302 6.70 -37.36 14.87
CA LEU A 302 5.93 -36.63 13.87
C LEU A 302 4.82 -35.84 14.55
N GLU A 303 4.71 -34.56 14.26
CA GLU A 303 3.66 -33.70 14.79
C GLU A 303 2.95 -32.98 13.64
N PRO A 304 1.75 -33.42 13.24
CA PRO A 304 0.85 -32.56 12.47
C PRO A 304 0.54 -31.28 13.22
N GLN A 305 0.54 -30.16 12.49
CA GLN A 305 0.25 -28.83 12.99
C GLN A 305 -0.78 -28.15 12.09
N LEU A 306 -1.70 -27.40 12.72
CA LEU A 306 -2.70 -26.58 12.06
C LEU A 306 -2.72 -25.20 12.70
N GLN A 307 -2.59 -24.16 11.88
CA GLN A 307 -2.67 -22.77 12.28
C GLN A 307 -3.76 -22.06 11.47
N TYR A 308 -4.58 -21.28 12.17
CA TYR A 308 -5.57 -20.38 11.60
C TYR A 308 -5.33 -18.98 12.14
N THR A 309 -5.17 -18.02 11.24
CA THR A 309 -4.98 -16.61 11.59
C THR A 309 -6.04 -15.77 10.91
N TRP A 310 -6.66 -14.87 11.66
CA TRP A 310 -7.62 -13.89 11.17
C TRP A 310 -7.19 -12.50 11.62
N GLN A 311 -7.08 -11.58 10.68
CA GLN A 311 -6.62 -10.23 10.95
C GLN A 311 -7.43 -9.19 10.18
N GLY A 312 -7.46 -7.98 10.71
CA GLY A 312 -8.08 -6.83 10.09
C GLY A 312 -7.29 -5.56 10.33
N LEU A 313 -7.37 -4.63 9.39
CA LEU A 313 -6.64 -3.37 9.40
C LEU A 313 -7.53 -2.24 8.90
N SER A 314 -7.48 -1.11 9.59
CA SER A 314 -8.07 0.15 9.11
C SER A 314 -6.99 1.22 9.08
N LEU A 315 -6.79 1.84 7.92
CA LEU A 315 -5.91 3.00 7.77
C LEU A 315 -6.76 4.27 7.61
N ASP A 316 -6.26 5.37 8.16
CA ASP A 316 -6.81 6.71 8.01
C ASP A 316 -6.72 7.14 6.54
N ASP A 317 -7.82 7.67 6.02
CA ASP A 317 -7.87 8.27 4.69
C ASP A 317 -7.00 9.55 4.63
N GLY A 318 -6.53 9.91 3.44
CA GLY A 318 -5.64 11.05 3.25
C GLY A 318 -5.74 11.66 1.85
N GLN A 319 -4.86 12.62 1.57
CA GLN A 319 -4.79 13.28 0.27
C GLN A 319 -3.33 13.45 -0.15
N ASP A 320 -3.05 13.24 -1.43
CA ASP A 320 -1.76 13.57 -2.08
C ASP A 320 -1.97 14.67 -3.15
N ASN A 321 -0.94 14.93 -3.97
CA ASN A 321 -1.03 15.96 -5.01
C ASN A 321 -1.99 15.60 -6.16
N ALA A 322 -2.33 14.33 -6.34
CA ALA A 322 -3.21 13.85 -7.40
C ALA A 322 -4.68 13.71 -6.95
N GLY A 323 -4.94 13.43 -5.67
CA GLY A 323 -6.29 13.22 -5.19
C GLY A 323 -6.42 12.68 -3.77
N TYR A 324 -7.67 12.41 -3.39
CA TYR A 324 -8.02 11.83 -2.10
C TYR A 324 -7.89 10.31 -2.16
N VAL A 325 -7.21 9.73 -1.18
CA VAL A 325 -6.99 8.28 -1.05
C VAL A 325 -7.83 7.76 0.11
N LYS A 326 -8.65 6.75 -0.18
CA LYS A 326 -9.51 6.08 0.79
C LYS A 326 -9.12 4.62 0.92
N PHE A 327 -8.60 4.21 2.07
CA PHE A 327 -8.08 2.84 2.26
C PHE A 327 -9.17 1.81 2.57
N GLY A 328 -10.28 2.24 3.17
CA GLY A 328 -11.31 1.32 3.63
C GLY A 328 -10.82 0.39 4.76
N HIS A 329 -11.46 -0.77 4.90
CA HIS A 329 -11.10 -1.79 5.89
C HIS A 329 -10.55 -3.01 5.16
N GLY A 330 -9.33 -3.43 5.49
CA GLY A 330 -8.74 -4.67 5.03
C GLY A 330 -9.01 -5.80 6.02
N SER A 331 -9.23 -7.01 5.51
CA SER A 331 -9.26 -8.23 6.34
C SER A 331 -8.64 -9.39 5.59
N ALA A 332 -7.89 -10.24 6.29
CA ALA A 332 -7.28 -11.43 5.72
C ALA A 332 -7.43 -12.62 6.65
N GLN A 333 -7.59 -13.80 6.05
CA GLN A 333 -7.60 -15.09 6.75
C GLN A 333 -6.49 -15.95 6.15
N HIS A 334 -5.73 -16.61 7.02
CA HIS A 334 -4.64 -17.49 6.61
C HIS A 334 -4.79 -18.85 7.32
N VAL A 335 -4.59 -19.92 6.57
CA VAL A 335 -4.58 -21.28 7.09
C VAL A 335 -3.27 -21.95 6.70
N ARG A 336 -2.56 -22.48 7.68
CA ARG A 336 -1.35 -23.27 7.47
C ARG A 336 -1.56 -24.65 8.08
N ALA A 337 -1.35 -25.70 7.29
CA ALA A 337 -1.30 -27.06 7.76
C ALA A 337 0.04 -27.67 7.36
N GLY A 338 0.66 -28.43 8.26
CA GLY A 338 1.97 -29.01 8.01
C GLY A 338 2.31 -30.13 8.99
N PHE A 339 3.50 -30.68 8.83
CA PHE A 339 4.05 -31.69 9.72
C PHE A 339 5.43 -31.26 10.18
N ARG A 340 5.71 -31.42 11.48
CA ARG A 340 7.02 -31.25 12.08
C ARG A 340 7.62 -32.62 12.38
N LEU A 341 8.87 -32.83 11.98
CA LEU A 341 9.65 -34.01 12.33
C LEU A 341 10.73 -33.60 13.35
N GLY A 342 10.88 -34.36 14.41
CA GLY A 342 11.84 -34.08 15.49
C GLY A 342 12.37 -35.34 16.16
N SER A 343 13.40 -35.17 16.99
CA SER A 343 13.92 -36.21 17.87
C SER A 343 13.39 -36.01 19.29
N HIS A 344 13.23 -37.07 20.07
CA HIS A 344 12.78 -36.98 21.48
C HIS A 344 13.77 -36.28 22.42
N ASN A 345 14.97 -35.91 21.92
CA ASN A 345 16.05 -35.31 22.73
C ASN A 345 16.16 -33.77 22.59
N ASP A 346 15.23 -33.11 21.89
CA ASP A 346 15.19 -31.64 21.71
C ASP A 346 14.07 -30.97 22.54
#